data_AF-A0A965KSH9-F1
#
_entry.id   AF-A0A965KSH9-F1
#
_cell.length_a   1.000
_cell.length_b   1.000
_cell.length_c   1.000
_cell.angle_alpha   90.00
_cell.angle_beta   90.00
_cell.angle_gamma   90.00
#
_symmetry.space_group_name_H-M   'P 1'
#
loop_
_entity.id
_entity.type
_entity.pdbx_description
1 polymer ?
#
loop_
_entity_poly.entity_id
_entity_poly.type
_entity_poly.pdbx_seq_one_letter_code
_entity_poly.pdbx_strand_id
1 'polypeptide(L)'
;MNVLKNLIVGGIALISTSVFSAGVPITAADLAEIEKKGKSAVISVHADWCSTCKSQDKVLSTFIKAPEFKNVTFYQLEFDTQKDLLKTLKVRSQSTIIVFKGGKEVARATGDSKEAALSKLAKQAI
;
A
#
# COMPACT_ATOMS: atom_id res chain seq x y z
N MET A 1 42.01 5.16 40.93
CA MET A 1 40.69 5.47 41.52
C MET A 1 39.87 6.25 40.50
N ASN A 2 38.62 5.81 40.30
CA ASN A 2 37.53 6.42 39.53
C ASN A 2 37.55 6.24 38.00
N VAL A 3 37.09 5.07 37.54
CA VAL A 3 36.52 4.90 36.20
C VAL A 3 35.00 5.10 36.30
N LEU A 4 34.46 5.87 35.36
CA LEU A 4 33.13 6.45 35.35
C LEU A 4 31.98 5.44 35.42
N LYS A 5 31.12 5.69 36.40
CA LYS A 5 29.65 5.74 36.34
C LYS A 5 29.04 5.85 34.94
N ASN A 6 28.26 4.83 34.55
CA ASN A 6 26.79 4.88 34.37
C ASN A 6 26.29 4.02 33.21
N LEU A 7 25.52 3.00 33.60
CA LEU A 7 24.50 2.31 32.82
C LEU A 7 23.66 3.33 32.02
N ILE A 8 23.64 3.23 30.69
CA ILE A 8 22.57 3.79 29.88
C ILE A 8 21.65 2.63 29.52
N VAL A 9 20.50 2.60 30.18
CA VAL A 9 19.34 1.79 29.85
C VAL A 9 18.85 2.25 28.47
N GLY A 10 19.17 1.49 27.43
CA GLY A 10 18.64 1.71 26.08
C GLY A 10 17.17 1.30 26.05
N GLY A 11 16.27 2.29 26.11
CA GLY A 11 14.83 2.08 26.02
C GLY A 11 14.46 1.38 24.72
N ILE A 12 13.68 0.30 24.83
CA ILE A 12 13.02 -0.34 23.70
C ILE A 12 11.96 0.65 23.19
N ALA A 13 12.27 1.33 22.09
CA ALA A 13 11.27 2.08 21.34
C ALA A 13 10.27 1.07 20.76
N LEU A 14 9.07 1.01 21.34
CA LEU A 14 7.91 0.35 20.75
C LEU A 14 7.55 1.13 19.47
N ILE A 15 8.11 0.70 18.33
CA ILE A 15 7.67 1.19 17.03
C ILE A 15 6.28 0.59 16.83
N SER A 16 5.25 1.40 17.10
CA SER A 16 3.87 1.12 16.72
C SER A 16 3.82 1.02 15.20
N THR A 17 4.09 -0.17 14.66
CA THR A 17 3.93 -0.43 13.25
C THR A 17 2.44 -0.48 12.99
N SER A 18 1.89 0.60 12.43
CA SER A 18 0.56 0.59 11.86
C SER A 18 0.50 -0.59 10.90
N VAL A 19 -0.29 -1.60 11.24
CA VAL A 19 -0.40 -2.81 10.43
C VAL A 19 -1.28 -2.46 9.25
N PHE A 20 -0.66 -2.00 8.17
CA PHE A 20 -1.32 -1.73 6.90
C PHE A 20 -1.85 -3.06 6.33
N SER A 21 -3.16 -3.25 6.40
CA SER A 21 -3.79 -4.53 6.05
C SER A 21 -3.89 -4.75 4.53
N ALA A 22 -3.73 -3.70 3.74
CA ALA A 22 -3.86 -3.73 2.27
C ALA A 22 -2.51 -3.73 1.53
N GLY A 23 -1.37 -3.75 2.24
CA GLY A 23 -0.05 -3.75 1.61
C GLY A 23 0.98 -2.98 2.43
N VAL A 24 2.18 -2.84 1.90
CA VAL A 24 3.22 -2.01 2.52
C VAL A 24 3.02 -0.54 2.15
N PRO A 25 3.40 0.43 3.01
CA PRO A 25 3.36 1.84 2.65
C PRO A 25 4.16 2.13 1.39
N ILE A 26 3.59 2.91 0.47
CA ILE A 26 4.30 3.30 -0.76
C ILE A 26 5.14 4.56 -0.57
N THR A 27 6.31 4.60 -1.18
CA THR A 27 7.15 5.78 -1.31
C THR A 27 7.28 6.24 -2.76
N ALA A 28 7.84 7.44 -2.98
CA ALA A 28 8.18 7.91 -4.32
C ALA A 28 9.22 7.02 -5.01
N ALA A 29 10.11 6.38 -4.25
CA ALA A 29 11.09 5.45 -4.78
C ALA A 29 10.43 4.17 -5.29
N ASP A 30 9.43 3.65 -4.56
CA ASP A 30 8.64 2.49 -5.00
C ASP A 30 7.89 2.78 -6.30
N LEU A 31 7.22 3.93 -6.38
CA LEU A 31 6.51 4.34 -7.60
C LEU A 31 7.48 4.43 -8.79
N ALA A 32 8.64 5.05 -8.61
CA ALA A 32 9.66 5.12 -9.66
C ALA A 32 10.17 3.73 -10.05
N GLU A 33 10.26 2.78 -9.12
CA GLU A 33 10.65 1.41 -9.40
C GLU A 33 9.58 0.65 -10.19
N ILE A 34 8.30 0.82 -9.82
CA ILE A 34 7.16 0.27 -10.57
C ILE A 34 7.25 0.72 -12.03
N GLU A 35 7.35 2.02 -12.26
CA GLU A 35 7.34 2.62 -13.60
C GLU A 35 8.59 2.25 -14.41
N LYS A 36 9.78 2.32 -13.81
CA LYS A 36 11.05 2.13 -14.54
C LYS A 36 11.48 0.68 -14.70
N LYS A 37 11.21 -0.17 -13.70
CA LYS A 37 11.60 -1.59 -13.73
C LYS A 37 10.46 -2.51 -14.14
N GLY A 38 9.30 -1.96 -14.44
CA GLY A 38 8.18 -2.72 -14.97
C GLY A 38 7.50 -3.64 -13.96
N LYS A 39 7.61 -3.36 -12.65
CA LYS A 39 7.03 -4.22 -11.61
C LYS A 39 5.50 -4.24 -11.70
N SER A 40 4.91 -5.38 -11.41
CA SER A 40 3.46 -5.49 -11.19
C SER A 40 3.11 -5.06 -9.78
N ALA A 41 2.11 -4.19 -9.65
CA ALA A 41 1.73 -3.65 -8.36
C ALA A 41 0.24 -3.31 -8.28
N VAL A 42 -0.30 -3.32 -7.06
CA VAL A 42 -1.62 -2.78 -6.74
C VAL A 42 -1.41 -1.71 -5.67
N ILE A 43 -1.88 -0.50 -5.91
CA ILE A 43 -1.81 0.62 -4.97
C ILE A 43 -3.23 0.90 -4.49
N SER A 44 -3.48 0.72 -3.19
CA SER A 44 -4.73 1.06 -2.52
C SER A 44 -4.60 2.43 -1.84
N VAL A 45 -5.54 3.33 -2.11
CA VAL A 45 -5.57 4.66 -1.49
C VAL A 45 -6.51 4.64 -0.31
N HIS A 46 -5.96 4.83 0.88
CA HIS A 46 -6.65 4.61 2.15
C HIS A 46 -6.75 5.88 2.99
N ALA A 47 -7.80 5.94 3.81
CA ALA A 47 -7.89 6.86 4.94
C ALA A 47 -8.58 6.14 6.11
N ASP A 48 -8.16 6.37 7.35
CA ASP A 48 -8.67 5.62 8.51
C ASP A 48 -10.17 5.82 8.79
N TRP A 49 -10.73 6.96 8.38
CA TRP A 49 -12.15 7.27 8.50
C TRP A 49 -13.00 6.68 7.36
N CYS A 50 -12.37 6.09 6.34
CA CYS A 50 -13.06 5.57 5.16
C CYS A 50 -13.56 4.12 5.40
N SER A 51 -14.87 3.97 5.54
CA SER A 51 -15.51 2.64 5.69
C SER A 51 -15.27 1.73 4.49
N THR A 52 -15.39 2.27 3.27
CA THR A 52 -15.13 1.53 2.03
C THR A 52 -13.70 1.01 1.95
N CYS A 53 -12.73 1.80 2.41
CA CYS A 53 -11.31 1.44 2.43
C CYS A 53 -11.10 0.23 3.34
N LYS A 54 -11.68 0.23 4.55
CA LYS A 54 -11.62 -0.94 5.46
C LYS A 54 -12.21 -2.21 4.84
N SER A 55 -13.27 -2.09 4.04
CA SER A 55 -13.82 -3.23 3.29
C SER A 55 -12.86 -3.71 2.19
N GLN A 56 -12.24 -2.79 1.46
CA GLN A 56 -11.21 -3.11 0.47
C GLN A 56 -10.01 -3.80 1.13
N ASP A 57 -9.51 -3.28 2.25
CA ASP A 57 -8.35 -3.83 2.96
C ASP A 57 -8.56 -5.29 3.38
N LYS A 58 -9.75 -5.62 3.87
CA LYS A 58 -10.13 -7.01 4.21
C LYS A 58 -9.98 -7.93 3.00
N VAL A 59 -10.47 -7.51 1.83
CA VAL A 59 -10.38 -8.28 0.60
C VAL A 59 -8.93 -8.35 0.09
N LEU A 60 -8.22 -7.23 0.01
CA LEU A 60 -6.84 -7.19 -0.46
C LEU A 60 -5.90 -8.04 0.43
N SER A 61 -6.16 -8.12 1.74
CA SER A 61 -5.42 -8.98 2.66
C SER A 61 -5.48 -10.48 2.32
N THR A 62 -6.54 -10.94 1.63
CA THR A 62 -6.64 -12.33 1.16
C THR A 62 -5.83 -12.51 -0.12
N PHE A 63 -5.83 -11.51 -1.00
CA PHE A 63 -5.07 -11.54 -2.26
C PHE A 63 -3.56 -11.53 -2.03
N ILE A 64 -3.09 -10.75 -1.05
CA ILE A 64 -1.67 -10.72 -0.65
C ILE A 64 -1.15 -12.12 -0.29
N LYS A 65 -2.00 -12.97 0.28
CA LYS A 65 -1.64 -14.33 0.70
C LYS A 65 -1.83 -15.37 -0.41
N ALA A 66 -2.45 -15.01 -1.53
CA ALA A 66 -2.81 -15.95 -2.58
C ALA A 66 -1.62 -16.19 -3.54
N PRO A 67 -1.30 -17.46 -3.88
CA PRO A 67 -0.15 -17.78 -4.75
C PRO A 67 -0.20 -17.14 -6.14
N GLU A 68 -1.39 -16.85 -6.67
CA GLU A 68 -1.57 -16.21 -7.97
C GLU A 68 -0.98 -14.79 -8.01
N PHE A 69 -0.93 -14.10 -6.86
CA PHE A 69 -0.40 -12.75 -6.73
C PHE A 69 1.06 -12.70 -6.22
N LYS A 70 1.78 -13.82 -6.17
CA LYS A 70 3.15 -13.88 -5.60
C LYS A 70 4.16 -12.90 -6.24
N ASN A 71 3.90 -12.46 -7.47
CA ASN A 71 4.73 -11.52 -8.22
C ASN A 71 4.16 -10.10 -8.25
N VAL A 72 3.09 -9.83 -7.49
CA VAL A 72 2.42 -8.54 -7.41
C VAL A 72 2.66 -7.94 -6.04
N THR A 73 3.26 -6.76 -5.99
CA THR A 73 3.41 -6.04 -4.71
C THR A 73 2.17 -5.22 -4.43
N PHE A 74 1.57 -5.41 -3.26
CA PHE A 74 0.47 -4.58 -2.78
C PHE A 74 1.01 -3.45 -1.93
N TYR A 75 0.55 -2.25 -2.24
CA TYR A 75 0.94 -1.01 -1.61
C TYR A 75 -0.27 -0.29 -1.04
N GLN A 76 -0.06 0.45 0.04
CA GLN A 76 -1.02 1.36 0.63
C GLN A 76 -0.50 2.80 0.55
N LEU A 77 -1.35 3.71 0.07
CA LEU A 77 -1.09 5.14 -0.09
C LEU A 77 -2.06 5.92 0.80
N GLU A 78 -1.52 6.67 1.74
CA GLU A 78 -2.31 7.45 2.69
C GLU A 78 -2.89 8.72 2.05
N PHE A 79 -4.22 8.78 1.97
CA PHE A 79 -4.97 9.85 1.30
C PHE A 79 -4.77 11.21 1.98
N ASP A 80 -4.66 11.24 3.31
CA ASP A 80 -4.60 12.49 4.07
C ASP A 80 -3.20 13.09 4.12
N THR A 81 -2.15 12.27 4.05
CA THR A 81 -0.77 12.72 4.31
C THR A 81 0.13 12.70 3.08
N GLN A 82 -0.07 11.78 2.13
CA GLN A 82 0.83 11.62 0.98
C GLN A 82 0.39 12.42 -0.26
N LYS A 83 0.13 13.72 -0.08
CA LYS A 83 -0.47 14.59 -1.11
C LYS A 83 0.30 14.66 -2.44
N ASP A 84 1.63 14.64 -2.39
CA ASP A 84 2.44 14.68 -3.61
C ASP A 84 2.30 13.43 -4.46
N LEU A 85 2.25 12.25 -3.83
CA LEU A 85 2.03 10.98 -4.53
C LEU A 85 0.62 10.91 -5.11
N LEU A 86 -0.39 11.38 -4.37
CA LEU A 86 -1.75 11.47 -4.88
C LEU A 86 -1.83 12.37 -6.12
N LYS A 87 -1.13 13.52 -6.10
CA LYS A 87 -1.06 14.43 -7.24
C LYS A 87 -0.39 13.77 -8.44
N THR A 88 0.75 13.10 -8.23
CA THR A 88 1.48 12.35 -9.28
C THR A 88 0.60 11.28 -9.91
N LEU A 89 -0.09 10.48 -9.09
CA LEU A 89 -1.00 9.41 -9.51
C LEU A 89 -2.40 9.91 -9.95
N LYS A 90 -2.60 11.24 -9.97
CA LYS A 90 -3.86 11.93 -10.32
C LYS A 90 -5.08 11.42 -9.53
N VAL A 91 -4.87 11.02 -8.27
CA VAL A 91 -5.92 10.53 -7.38
C VAL A 91 -6.68 11.72 -6.78
N ARG A 92 -8.02 11.63 -6.79
CA ARG A 92 -8.92 12.64 -6.21
C ARG A 92 -9.74 12.16 -5.02
N SER A 93 -9.76 10.85 -4.78
CA SER A 93 -10.59 10.23 -3.73
C SER A 93 -9.86 9.05 -3.10
N GLN A 94 -10.03 8.90 -1.80
CA GLN A 94 -9.78 7.66 -1.07
C GLN A 94 -10.61 6.51 -1.67
N SER A 95 -10.32 5.27 -1.27
CA SER A 95 -10.90 4.04 -1.84
C SER A 95 -10.61 3.84 -3.34
N THR A 96 -9.62 4.56 -3.87
CA THR A 96 -9.10 4.32 -5.22
C THR A 96 -8.10 3.19 -5.17
N ILE A 97 -8.24 2.22 -6.06
CA ILE A 97 -7.26 1.15 -6.29
C ILE A 97 -6.71 1.32 -7.70
N ILE A 98 -5.39 1.34 -7.83
CA ILE A 98 -4.65 1.49 -9.08
C ILE A 98 -3.85 0.22 -9.31
N VAL A 99 -3.91 -0.31 -10.53
CA VAL A 99 -3.22 -1.54 -10.90
C VAL A 99 -2.17 -1.25 -11.95
N PHE A 100 -0.95 -1.67 -11.68
CA PHE A 100 0.20 -1.57 -12.56
C PHE A 100 0.63 -2.95 -13.08
N LYS A 101 0.98 -3.00 -14.36
CA LYS A 101 1.63 -4.14 -15.00
C LYS A 101 2.63 -3.64 -16.04
N GLY A 102 3.87 -4.14 -15.98
CA GLY A 102 4.92 -3.69 -16.91
C GLY A 102 5.22 -2.19 -16.80
N GLY A 103 5.06 -1.61 -15.61
CA GLY A 103 5.36 -0.20 -15.33
C GLY A 103 4.33 0.80 -15.86
N LYS A 104 3.17 0.31 -16.32
CA LYS A 104 2.04 1.13 -16.76
C LYS A 104 0.85 0.88 -15.88
N GLU A 105 0.09 1.93 -15.59
CA GLU A 105 -1.27 1.81 -15.06
C GLU A 105 -2.13 1.10 -16.12
N VAL A 106 -2.69 -0.05 -15.76
CA VAL A 106 -3.53 -0.87 -16.64
C VAL A 106 -4.99 -0.92 -16.21
N ALA A 107 -5.28 -0.62 -14.95
CA ALA A 107 -6.66 -0.54 -14.46
C ALA A 107 -6.75 0.36 -13.21
N ARG A 108 -7.96 0.88 -12.99
CA ARG A 108 -8.30 1.68 -11.81
C ARG A 108 -9.78 1.50 -11.47
N ALA A 109 -10.09 1.50 -10.17
CA ALA A 109 -11.45 1.62 -9.67
C ALA A 109 -11.48 2.52 -8.43
N THR A 110 -12.61 3.15 -8.16
CA THR A 110 -12.83 3.96 -6.94
C THR A 110 -14.15 3.55 -6.30
N GLY A 111 -14.12 3.26 -5.00
CA GLY A 111 -15.33 2.93 -4.22
C GLY A 111 -15.79 1.47 -4.31
N ASP A 112 -15.23 0.66 -5.21
CA ASP A 112 -15.56 -0.77 -5.30
C ASP A 112 -15.04 -1.55 -4.09
N SER A 113 -15.90 -2.35 -3.45
CA SER A 113 -15.53 -3.18 -2.28
C SER A 113 -15.96 -4.64 -2.41
N LYS A 114 -16.65 -5.02 -3.50
CA LYS A 114 -17.08 -6.40 -3.75
C LYS A 114 -15.87 -7.24 -4.15
N GLU A 115 -15.68 -8.38 -3.49
CA GLU A 115 -14.55 -9.28 -3.74
C GLU A 115 -14.39 -9.66 -5.22
N ALA A 116 -15.49 -10.01 -5.90
CA ALA A 116 -15.46 -10.34 -7.33
C ALA A 116 -14.97 -9.18 -8.21
N ALA A 117 -15.38 -7.94 -7.90
CA ALA A 117 -14.94 -6.75 -8.63
C ALA A 117 -13.45 -6.48 -8.39
N LEU A 118 -13.02 -6.56 -7.12
CA LEU A 118 -11.62 -6.36 -6.73
C LEU A 118 -10.71 -7.46 -7.27
N SER A 119 -11.16 -8.71 -7.30
CA SER A 119 -10.41 -9.82 -7.90
C SER A 119 -10.21 -9.60 -9.40
N LYS A 120 -11.28 -9.23 -10.12
CA LYS A 120 -11.21 -8.90 -11.55
C LYS A 120 -10.24 -7.74 -11.82
N LEU A 121 -10.26 -6.72 -10.97
CA LEU A 121 -9.37 -5.57 -11.07
C LEU A 121 -7.92 -5.95 -10.78
N ALA A 122 -7.64 -6.57 -9.63
CA ALA A 122 -6.28 -6.93 -9.20
C ALA A 122 -5.60 -7.92 -10.16
N LYS A 123 -6.36 -8.84 -10.76
CA LYS A 123 -5.84 -9.80 -11.76
C LYS A 123 -5.25 -9.15 -13.01
N GLN A 124 -5.55 -7.87 -13.27
CA GLN A 124 -4.88 -7.13 -14.35
C GLN A 124 -3.37 -6.92 -14.08
N ALA A 125 -2.90 -7.11 -12.84
CA ALA A 125 -1.48 -7.04 -12.48
C ALA A 125 -0.68 -8.29 -12.89
N ILE A 126 -1.34 -9.42 -13.12
CA ILE A 126 -0.72 -10.73 -13.40
C ILE A 126 -0.56 -10.90 -14.90
#